data_AF-R5VB66-F1
#
_entry.id   AF-R5VB66-F1
#
_cell.length_a   1.000
_cell.length_b   1.000
_cell.length_c   1.000
_cell.angle_alpha   90.00
_cell.angle_beta   90.00
_cell.angle_gamma   90.00
#
_symmetry.space_group_name_H-M   'P 1'
#
loop_
_entity.id
_entity.type
_entity.pdbx_description
1 polymer ?
#
loop_
_entity_poly.entity_id
_entity_poly.type
_entity_poly.pdbx_seq_one_letter_code
_entity_poly.pdbx_strand_id
1 'polypeptide(L)'
;MEKCFSYEYKTYYSSLLPKAIRNKTDIIKTILFICQIIIAEKSNEQMDGIIISINKNSRVFIKTGGNYFYSVVFPFTLSLENNQPQIFYKTRKIDAMILSAVNCLINEVGEQSNIFDKLFESDLYREYGYDIFAFVVDIYFHLLSFDDGYIRYEKDEERENKEYHPLHYFDICYHNNSTYKLGLYNEISLNHFREIMDVTKQCWYVRQNKS
;
A
#
# COMPACT_ATOMS: atom_id res chain seq x y z
N MET A 1 6.22 1.73 -22.35
CA MET A 1 4.97 1.00 -22.10
C MET A 1 4.66 1.12 -20.63
N GLU A 2 3.53 1.72 -20.31
CA GLU A 2 2.97 1.80 -18.96
C GLU A 2 2.56 0.38 -18.55
N LYS A 3 3.18 -0.20 -17.52
CA LYS A 3 2.69 -1.46 -16.94
C LYS A 3 1.68 -1.10 -15.85
N CYS A 4 0.55 -0.56 -16.27
CA CYS A 4 -0.58 -0.42 -15.37
C CYS A 4 -1.16 -1.81 -15.16
N PHE A 5 -0.85 -2.44 -14.02
CA PHE A 5 -1.60 -3.59 -13.58
C PHE A 5 -2.90 -3.07 -12.94
N SER A 6 -4.02 -3.63 -13.31
CA SER A 6 -5.28 -3.35 -12.63
C SER A 6 -5.83 -4.71 -12.30
N TYR A 7 -5.91 -5.01 -11.01
CA TYR A 7 -6.63 -6.17 -10.54
C TYR A 7 -7.92 -5.67 -9.95
N GLU A 8 -8.97 -6.46 -10.05
CA GLU A 8 -10.18 -6.19 -9.30
C GLU A 8 -10.56 -7.48 -8.58
N TYR A 9 -10.86 -7.35 -7.28
CA TYR A 9 -10.94 -8.47 -6.37
C TYR A 9 -12.28 -8.44 -5.65
N LYS A 10 -12.77 -9.62 -5.25
CA LYS A 10 -14.07 -9.77 -4.57
C LYS A 10 -14.24 -8.74 -3.44
N THR A 11 -15.42 -8.12 -3.36
CA THR A 11 -15.77 -7.13 -2.32
C THR A 11 -15.52 -7.61 -0.88
N TYR A 12 -15.52 -8.92 -0.63
CA TYR A 12 -15.09 -9.50 0.65
C TYR A 12 -13.68 -9.03 1.07
N TYR A 13 -12.74 -8.88 0.15
CA TYR A 13 -11.39 -8.40 0.45
C TYR A 13 -11.35 -6.95 0.92
N SER A 14 -12.38 -6.14 0.60
CA SER A 14 -12.46 -4.75 1.06
C SER A 14 -12.62 -4.65 2.58
N SER A 15 -13.19 -5.66 3.25
CA SER A 15 -13.33 -5.66 4.72
C SER A 15 -12.03 -6.01 5.43
N LEU A 16 -11.07 -6.63 4.73
CA LEU A 16 -9.75 -6.99 5.27
C LEU A 16 -8.75 -5.83 5.18
N LEU A 17 -9.06 -4.82 4.37
CA LEU A 17 -8.26 -3.62 4.25
C LEU A 17 -8.69 -2.58 5.30
N PRO A 18 -7.72 -1.93 5.98
CA PRO A 18 -8.06 -0.90 6.94
C PRO A 18 -8.71 0.30 6.24
N LYS A 19 -9.77 0.85 6.85
CA LYS A 19 -10.39 2.11 6.39
C LYS A 19 -9.39 3.27 6.43
N ALA A 20 -8.56 3.29 7.47
CA ALA A 20 -7.50 4.27 7.66
C ALA A 20 -6.25 3.58 8.22
N ILE A 21 -5.12 3.86 7.62
CA ILE A 21 -3.80 3.43 8.09
C ILE A 21 -3.41 4.33 9.26
N ARG A 22 -2.85 3.77 10.34
CA ARG A 22 -2.48 4.50 11.57
C ARG A 22 -1.02 4.36 11.96
N ASN A 23 -0.37 3.29 11.52
CA ASN A 23 1.03 3.00 11.84
C ASN A 23 1.73 2.28 10.66
N LYS A 24 3.04 2.04 10.79
CA LYS A 24 3.83 1.39 9.74
C LYS A 24 3.41 -0.07 9.55
N THR A 25 3.05 -0.77 10.62
CA THR A 25 2.56 -2.14 10.57
C THR A 25 1.29 -2.26 9.71
N ASP A 26 0.38 -1.29 9.75
CA ASP A 26 -0.81 -1.25 8.90
C ASP A 26 -0.44 -1.13 7.41
N ILE A 27 0.56 -0.30 7.08
CA ILE A 27 1.13 -0.22 5.72
C ILE A 27 1.67 -1.58 5.31
N ILE A 28 2.51 -2.20 6.14
CA ILE A 28 3.17 -3.46 5.81
C ILE A 28 2.13 -4.56 5.59
N LYS A 29 1.15 -4.70 6.49
CA LYS A 29 0.05 -5.67 6.33
C LYS A 29 -0.75 -5.44 5.07
N THR A 30 -1.01 -4.18 4.71
CA THR A 30 -1.67 -3.83 3.44
C THR A 30 -0.85 -4.28 2.24
N ILE A 31 0.47 -4.02 2.23
CA ILE A 31 1.39 -4.45 1.16
C ILE A 31 1.45 -5.97 1.07
N LEU A 32 1.58 -6.69 2.19
CA LEU A 32 1.65 -8.15 2.21
C LEU A 32 0.34 -8.77 1.72
N PHE A 33 -0.80 -8.18 2.08
CA PHE A 33 -2.10 -8.57 1.56
C PHE A 33 -2.17 -8.38 0.05
N ILE A 34 -1.79 -7.20 -0.48
CA ILE A 34 -1.71 -6.98 -1.93
C ILE A 34 -0.85 -8.04 -2.62
N CYS A 35 0.33 -8.36 -2.06
CA CYS A 35 1.20 -9.39 -2.60
C CYS A 35 0.52 -10.77 -2.63
N GLN A 36 -0.23 -11.11 -1.58
CA GLN A 36 -0.98 -12.35 -1.51
C GLN A 36 -1.98 -12.44 -2.66
N ILE A 37 -2.72 -11.37 -2.94
CA ILE A 37 -3.70 -11.40 -4.01
C ILE A 37 -3.04 -11.49 -5.40
N ILE A 38 -1.93 -10.78 -5.62
CA ILE A 38 -1.14 -10.88 -6.86
C ILE A 38 -0.62 -12.31 -7.08
N ILE A 39 -0.22 -13.02 -6.02
CA ILE A 39 0.27 -14.40 -6.10
C ILE A 39 -0.87 -15.41 -6.29
N ALA A 40 -1.99 -15.21 -5.61
CA ALA A 40 -3.08 -16.19 -5.56
C ALA A 40 -4.08 -16.07 -6.72
N GLU A 41 -4.36 -14.87 -7.21
CA GLU A 41 -5.39 -14.63 -8.22
C GLU A 41 -4.79 -14.33 -9.60
N LYS A 42 -5.39 -14.93 -10.64
CA LYS A 42 -5.13 -14.53 -12.02
C LYS A 42 -5.80 -13.18 -12.27
N SER A 43 -5.08 -12.23 -12.85
CA SER A 43 -5.65 -10.94 -13.29
C SER A 43 -6.89 -11.15 -14.14
N ASN A 44 -8.04 -10.66 -13.70
CA ASN A 44 -9.23 -10.52 -14.52
C ASN A 44 -9.51 -9.02 -14.73
N GLU A 45 -9.89 -8.66 -15.97
CA GLU A 45 -9.92 -7.28 -16.46
C GLU A 45 -11.18 -6.48 -16.09
N GLN A 46 -11.99 -6.91 -15.13
CA GLN A 46 -13.17 -6.11 -14.72
C GLN A 46 -13.72 -6.59 -13.37
N MET A 47 -14.08 -5.64 -12.49
CA MET A 47 -15.11 -5.64 -11.43
C MET A 47 -14.69 -5.12 -10.03
N ASP A 48 -15.15 -3.90 -9.71
CA ASP A 48 -14.96 -3.06 -8.52
C ASP A 48 -14.13 -3.62 -7.34
N GLY A 49 -12.94 -3.04 -7.06
CA GLY A 49 -12.42 -3.09 -5.68
C GLY A 49 -10.98 -2.65 -5.37
N ILE A 50 -9.94 -2.97 -6.16
CA ILE A 50 -8.54 -2.67 -5.77
C ILE A 50 -7.64 -2.43 -6.98
N ILE A 51 -7.59 -1.20 -7.52
CA ILE A 51 -6.78 -0.90 -8.71
C ILE A 51 -5.28 -0.75 -8.37
N ILE A 52 -4.51 -1.85 -8.41
CA ILE A 52 -3.05 -1.83 -8.15
C ILE A 52 -2.23 -1.33 -9.35
N SER A 53 -2.37 -0.05 -9.69
CA SER A 53 -1.63 0.56 -10.80
C SER A 53 -0.20 0.92 -10.43
N ILE A 54 0.74 0.01 -10.66
CA ILE A 54 2.18 0.26 -10.49
C ILE A 54 2.69 1.12 -11.66
N ASN A 55 2.61 2.44 -11.49
CA ASN A 55 3.20 3.40 -12.42
C ASN A 55 4.75 3.37 -12.35
N LYS A 56 5.43 4.25 -13.10
CA LYS A 56 6.90 4.42 -13.02
C LYS A 56 7.44 4.60 -11.58
N ASN A 57 6.58 5.05 -10.66
CA ASN A 57 6.94 5.36 -9.28
C ASN A 57 6.59 4.23 -8.32
N SER A 58 6.26 3.04 -8.84
CA SER A 58 5.89 1.86 -8.08
C SER A 58 4.86 2.14 -7.00
N ARG A 59 3.68 2.64 -7.36
CA ARG A 59 2.64 3.03 -6.41
C ARG A 59 1.42 2.11 -6.51
N VAL A 60 0.76 1.83 -5.40
CA VAL A 60 -0.53 1.13 -5.37
C VAL A 60 -1.63 2.15 -5.14
N PHE A 61 -2.76 1.98 -5.82
CA PHE A 61 -3.98 2.73 -5.55
C PHE A 61 -5.07 1.76 -5.08
N ILE A 62 -5.84 2.17 -4.08
CA ILE A 62 -6.84 1.30 -3.46
C ILE A 62 -8.15 2.08 -3.41
N LYS A 63 -9.21 1.47 -3.94
CA LYS A 63 -10.58 1.97 -3.91
C LYS A 63 -11.50 0.90 -3.36
N THR A 64 -11.61 0.83 -2.04
CA THR A 64 -12.68 0.01 -1.44
C THR A 64 -14.04 0.65 -1.76
N GLY A 65 -15.14 -0.10 -1.75
CA GLY A 65 -16.49 0.39 -2.12
C GLY A 65 -17.09 1.55 -1.30
N GLY A 66 -16.32 2.21 -0.44
CA GLY A 66 -16.70 3.42 0.27
C GLY A 66 -16.30 4.72 -0.47
N ASN A 67 -16.53 5.85 0.21
CA ASN A 67 -16.28 7.20 -0.30
C ASN A 67 -14.82 7.66 -0.14
N TYR A 68 -13.86 6.73 -0.20
CA TYR A 68 -12.44 7.03 0.03
C TYR A 68 -11.54 6.19 -0.86
N PHE A 69 -10.38 6.78 -1.17
CA PHE A 69 -9.30 6.13 -1.91
C PHE A 69 -8.01 6.31 -1.12
N TYR A 70 -7.08 5.38 -1.17
CA TYR A 70 -5.76 5.64 -0.64
C TYR A 70 -4.68 5.02 -1.50
N SER A 71 -3.47 5.54 -1.34
CA SER A 71 -2.32 5.15 -2.12
C SER A 71 -1.09 5.07 -1.25
N VAL A 72 -0.25 4.07 -1.56
CA VAL A 72 1.03 3.81 -0.90
C VAL A 72 2.05 3.39 -1.95
N VAL A 73 3.32 3.66 -1.71
CA VAL A 73 4.42 3.11 -2.50
C VAL A 73 4.45 1.59 -2.34
N PHE A 74 4.54 0.87 -3.45
CA PHE A 74 4.80 -0.55 -3.52
C PHE A 74 6.31 -0.80 -3.42
N PRO A 75 6.79 -1.50 -2.38
CA PRO A 75 8.22 -1.62 -2.10
C PRO A 75 8.93 -2.69 -2.95
N PHE A 76 8.24 -3.33 -3.90
CA PHE A 76 8.74 -4.43 -4.71
C PHE A 76 8.65 -4.12 -6.21
N THR A 77 9.37 -4.91 -7.00
CA THR A 77 9.33 -4.84 -8.47
C THR A 77 8.32 -5.84 -9.01
N LEU A 78 7.50 -5.43 -9.99
CA LEU A 78 6.65 -6.34 -10.74
C LEU A 78 7.24 -6.64 -12.12
N SER A 79 7.33 -7.93 -12.44
CA SER A 79 7.61 -8.42 -13.79
C SER A 79 6.42 -9.18 -14.35
N LEU A 80 6.35 -9.30 -15.67
CA LEU A 80 5.38 -10.13 -16.36
C LEU A 80 6.08 -11.38 -16.87
N GLU A 81 5.68 -12.54 -16.38
CA GLU A 81 6.11 -13.83 -16.89
C GLU A 81 4.86 -14.59 -17.36
N ASN A 82 4.81 -14.97 -18.64
CA ASN A 82 3.65 -15.64 -19.24
C ASN A 82 2.31 -14.90 -19.00
N ASN A 83 2.31 -13.57 -19.15
CA ASN A 83 1.16 -12.69 -18.86
C ASN A 83 0.65 -12.76 -17.40
N GLN A 84 1.45 -13.25 -16.46
CA GLN A 84 1.12 -13.24 -15.04
C GLN A 84 2.10 -12.33 -14.28
N PRO A 85 1.62 -11.50 -13.35
CA PRO A 85 2.49 -10.70 -12.50
C PRO A 85 3.35 -11.58 -11.61
N GLN A 86 4.62 -11.21 -11.49
CA GLN A 86 5.56 -11.84 -10.57
C GLN A 86 6.21 -10.75 -9.72
N ILE A 87 6.27 -10.98 -8.41
CA ILE A 87 6.81 -10.02 -7.45
C ILE A 87 8.28 -10.35 -7.21
N PHE A 88 9.12 -9.33 -7.24
CA PHE A 88 10.56 -9.43 -7.00
C PHE A 88 11.00 -8.42 -5.95
N TYR A 89 11.89 -8.85 -5.06
CA TYR A 89 12.71 -7.96 -4.25
C TYR A 89 14.17 -8.14 -4.68
N LYS A 90 14.78 -7.04 -5.12
CA LYS A 90 16.07 -7.06 -5.84
C LYS A 90 15.98 -8.01 -7.04
N THR A 91 16.76 -9.08 -7.07
CA THR A 91 16.79 -10.08 -8.16
C THR A 91 16.02 -11.36 -7.81
N ARG A 92 15.47 -11.47 -6.61
CA ARG A 92 14.83 -12.69 -6.11
C ARG A 92 13.32 -12.57 -6.12
N LYS A 93 12.66 -13.65 -6.56
CA LYS A 93 11.21 -13.76 -6.60
C LYS A 93 10.65 -13.90 -5.19
N ILE A 94 9.56 -13.19 -4.91
CA ILE A 94 8.73 -13.39 -3.72
C ILE A 94 7.59 -14.32 -4.12
N ASP A 95 7.63 -15.56 -3.64
CA ASP A 95 6.56 -16.54 -3.80
C ASP A 95 5.71 -16.64 -2.52
N ALA A 96 4.75 -17.58 -2.51
CA ALA A 96 3.87 -17.78 -1.37
C ALA A 96 4.62 -18.19 -0.09
N MET A 97 5.74 -18.92 -0.21
CA MET A 97 6.53 -19.37 0.93
C MET A 97 7.28 -18.17 1.55
N ILE A 98 7.98 -17.38 0.72
CA ILE A 98 8.65 -16.16 1.19
C ILE A 98 7.65 -15.18 1.79
N LEU A 99 6.49 -14.98 1.13
CA LEU A 99 5.45 -14.10 1.64
C LEU A 99 4.92 -14.57 3.02
N SER A 100 4.74 -15.88 3.20
CA SER A 100 4.32 -16.47 4.47
C SER A 100 5.36 -16.24 5.56
N ALA A 101 6.64 -16.49 5.27
CA ALA A 101 7.74 -16.29 6.21
C ALA A 101 7.85 -14.81 6.65
N VAL A 102 7.71 -13.87 5.72
CA VAL A 102 7.69 -12.42 6.04
C VAL A 102 6.49 -12.07 6.91
N ASN A 103 5.29 -12.59 6.60
CA ASN A 103 4.10 -12.38 7.45
C ASN A 103 4.30 -12.92 8.86
N CYS A 104 4.92 -14.10 9.00
CA CYS A 104 5.24 -14.70 10.29
C CYS A 104 6.13 -13.74 11.10
N LEU A 105 7.23 -13.28 10.49
CA LEU A 105 8.18 -12.37 11.13
C LEU A 105 7.54 -11.04 11.54
N ILE A 106 6.69 -10.46 10.69
CA ILE A 106 5.96 -9.22 11.02
C ILE A 106 5.00 -9.42 12.19
N ASN A 107 4.34 -10.56 12.29
CA ASN A 107 3.40 -10.84 13.39
C ASN A 107 4.12 -11.18 14.71
N GLU A 108 5.27 -11.86 14.65
CA GLU A 108 6.08 -12.21 15.82
C GLU A 108 6.87 -11.02 16.38
N VAL A 109 7.48 -10.23 15.48
CA VAL A 109 8.43 -9.18 15.84
C VAL A 109 7.79 -7.79 15.82
N GLY A 110 6.95 -7.50 14.83
CA GLY A 110 6.31 -6.18 14.67
C GLY A 110 7.31 -5.01 14.66
N GLU A 111 6.94 -3.90 15.29
CA GLU A 111 7.79 -2.70 15.49
C GLU A 111 8.46 -2.66 16.89
N GLN A 112 8.71 -3.82 17.51
CA GLN A 112 9.14 -3.86 18.91
C GLN A 112 10.58 -3.36 19.11
N SER A 113 10.94 -2.96 20.34
CA SER A 113 12.27 -2.43 20.65
C SER A 113 13.38 -3.50 20.66
N ASN A 114 13.02 -4.78 20.78
CA ASN A 114 13.94 -5.92 20.89
C ASN A 114 13.98 -6.79 19.63
N ILE A 115 13.91 -6.16 18.45
CA ILE A 115 13.90 -6.85 17.15
C ILE A 115 14.99 -7.91 17.05
N PHE A 116 16.23 -7.59 17.42
CA PHE A 116 17.35 -8.53 17.28
C PHE A 116 17.16 -9.80 18.11
N ASP A 117 16.74 -9.68 19.37
CA ASP A 117 16.51 -10.84 20.24
C ASP A 117 15.45 -11.77 19.65
N LYS A 118 14.35 -11.19 19.15
CA LYS A 118 13.29 -11.98 18.53
C LYS A 118 13.70 -12.61 17.20
N LEU A 119 14.54 -11.93 16.41
CA LEU A 119 15.10 -12.52 15.19
C LEU A 119 15.98 -13.73 15.53
N PHE A 120 16.72 -13.70 16.65
CA PHE A 120 17.49 -14.86 17.12
C PHE A 120 16.62 -15.99 17.66
N GLU A 121 15.46 -15.67 18.23
CA GLU A 121 14.49 -16.66 18.74
C GLU A 121 13.60 -17.27 17.64
N SER A 122 13.52 -16.64 16.47
CA SER A 122 12.66 -17.09 15.36
C SER A 122 13.08 -18.47 14.84
N ASP A 123 12.10 -19.38 14.71
CA ASP A 123 12.32 -20.71 14.14
C ASP A 123 12.54 -20.68 12.61
N LEU A 124 12.37 -19.53 11.95
CA LEU A 124 12.58 -19.38 10.50
C LEU A 124 13.97 -19.86 10.03
N TYR A 125 15.02 -19.59 10.82
CA TYR A 125 16.36 -20.05 10.50
C TYR A 125 16.46 -21.58 10.51
N ARG A 126 15.80 -22.24 11.47
CA ARG A 126 15.80 -23.70 11.59
C ARG A 126 14.95 -24.36 10.51
N GLU A 127 13.83 -23.74 10.15
CA GLU A 127 12.87 -24.28 9.19
C GLU A 127 13.35 -24.12 7.74
N TYR A 128 13.91 -22.97 7.38
CA TYR A 128 14.22 -22.62 6.00
C TYR A 128 15.73 -22.49 5.70
N GLY A 129 16.59 -22.52 6.71
CA GLY A 129 18.03 -22.34 6.57
C GLY A 129 18.46 -20.87 6.36
N TYR A 130 19.78 -20.65 6.36
CA TYR A 130 20.37 -19.30 6.37
C TYR A 130 19.96 -18.42 5.18
N ASP A 131 19.96 -18.97 3.97
CA ASP A 131 19.74 -18.18 2.75
C ASP A 131 18.33 -17.56 2.70
N ILE A 132 17.30 -18.36 3.03
CA ILE A 132 15.92 -17.88 3.10
C ILE A 132 15.74 -16.95 4.30
N PHE A 133 16.27 -17.32 5.47
CA PHE A 133 16.20 -16.48 6.66
C PHE A 133 16.78 -15.08 6.41
N ALA A 134 18.00 -15.01 5.87
CA ALA A 134 18.66 -13.73 5.57
C ALA A 134 17.85 -12.90 4.55
N PHE A 135 17.26 -13.55 3.54
CA PHE A 135 16.41 -12.87 2.56
C PHE A 135 15.11 -12.34 3.16
N VAL A 136 14.44 -13.11 4.02
CA VAL A 136 13.22 -12.69 4.73
C VAL A 136 13.50 -11.54 5.68
N VAL A 137 14.62 -11.59 6.41
CA VAL A 137 15.06 -10.51 7.31
C VAL A 137 15.37 -9.22 6.54
N ASP A 138 16.02 -9.32 5.38
CA ASP A 138 16.29 -8.17 4.50
C ASP A 138 14.97 -7.55 3.99
N ILE A 139 13.99 -8.36 3.58
CA ILE A 139 12.64 -7.87 3.23
C ILE A 139 11.97 -7.19 4.42
N TYR A 140 12.04 -7.78 5.62
CA TYR A 140 11.45 -7.23 6.83
C TYR A 140 12.00 -5.82 7.16
N PHE A 141 13.32 -5.65 7.14
CA PHE A 141 13.92 -4.33 7.39
C PHE A 141 13.61 -3.33 6.28
N HIS A 142 13.56 -3.76 5.01
CA HIS A 142 13.13 -2.92 3.90
C HIS A 142 11.69 -2.43 4.09
N LEU A 143 10.77 -3.31 4.48
CA LEU A 143 9.38 -2.99 4.77
C LEU A 143 9.22 -2.02 5.95
N LEU A 144 10.09 -2.08 6.95
CA LEU A 144 10.09 -1.12 8.06
C LEU A 144 10.64 0.26 7.66
N SER A 145 11.60 0.32 6.74
CA SER A 145 12.40 1.53 6.48
C SER A 145 12.02 2.30 5.22
N PHE A 146 11.29 1.71 4.27
CA PHE A 146 10.94 2.39 3.03
C PHE A 146 10.03 3.60 3.28
N ASP A 147 10.13 4.63 2.43
CA ASP A 147 9.16 5.72 2.39
C ASP A 147 7.88 5.24 1.68
N ASP A 148 6.80 5.14 2.43
CA ASP A 148 5.52 4.64 1.92
C ASP A 148 4.70 5.70 1.19
N GLY A 149 5.03 6.99 1.33
CA GLY A 149 4.33 8.09 0.67
C GLY A 149 2.81 7.98 0.74
N TYR A 150 2.25 7.62 1.91
CA TYR A 150 0.82 7.43 2.12
C TYR A 150 0.01 8.71 1.87
N ILE A 151 -1.02 8.59 1.02
CA ILE A 151 -2.01 9.64 0.77
C ILE A 151 -3.39 8.98 0.72
N ARG A 152 -4.39 9.58 1.37
CA ARG A 152 -5.78 9.12 1.34
C ARG A 152 -6.71 10.26 0.97
N TYR A 153 -7.59 10.03 0.00
CA TYR A 153 -8.74 10.88 -0.27
C TYR A 153 -9.95 10.37 0.53
N GLU A 154 -10.74 11.26 1.12
CA GLU A 154 -12.03 10.94 1.73
C GLU A 154 -13.07 12.03 1.40
N LYS A 155 -14.30 11.57 1.13
CA LYS A 155 -15.51 12.40 1.21
C LYS A 155 -16.23 12.09 2.53
N ASP A 156 -16.21 13.05 3.46
CA ASP A 156 -16.69 12.89 4.84
C ASP A 156 -17.89 13.83 5.10
N GLU A 157 -19.09 13.33 4.82
CA GLU A 157 -20.35 14.06 5.07
C GLU A 157 -20.69 14.14 6.57
N GLU A 158 -20.20 13.20 7.38
CA GLU A 158 -20.55 13.10 8.81
C GLU A 158 -19.79 14.13 9.66
N ARG A 159 -18.54 14.43 9.27
CA ARG A 159 -17.65 15.32 10.02
C ARG A 159 -17.44 16.66 9.35
N GLU A 160 -18.21 16.96 8.30
CA GLU A 160 -18.08 18.21 7.55
C GLU A 160 -18.14 19.41 8.50
N ASN A 161 -17.06 20.17 8.51
CA ASN A 161 -16.96 21.49 9.10
C ASN A 161 -16.23 22.35 8.10
N LYS A 162 -16.93 23.30 7.47
CA LYS A 162 -16.39 24.12 6.37
C LYS A 162 -15.04 24.81 6.67
N GLU A 163 -14.72 25.04 7.94
CA GLU A 163 -13.46 25.68 8.34
C GLU A 163 -12.33 24.67 8.63
N TYR A 164 -12.63 23.56 9.31
CA TYR A 164 -11.59 22.66 9.84
C TYR A 164 -11.60 21.24 9.23
N HIS A 165 -12.69 20.89 8.54
CA HIS A 165 -12.92 19.58 7.96
C HIS A 165 -13.75 19.70 6.67
N PRO A 166 -13.10 20.04 5.54
CA PRO A 166 -13.77 20.14 4.25
C PRO A 166 -14.50 18.83 3.90
N LEU A 167 -15.61 18.91 3.16
CA LEU A 167 -16.33 17.72 2.70
C LEU A 167 -15.43 16.75 1.92
N HIS A 168 -14.51 17.30 1.12
CA HIS A 168 -13.54 16.55 0.33
C HIS A 168 -12.13 16.93 0.75
N TYR A 169 -11.29 15.96 1.09
CA TYR A 169 -9.91 16.25 1.48
C TYR A 169 -8.96 15.10 1.21
N PHE A 170 -7.67 15.44 1.20
CA PHE A 170 -6.58 14.49 1.34
C PHE A 170 -6.07 14.46 2.78
N ASP A 171 -5.96 13.28 3.36
CA ASP A 171 -5.09 12.97 4.49
C ASP A 171 -3.70 12.62 3.96
N ILE A 172 -2.70 13.37 4.41
CA ILE A 172 -1.29 13.11 4.09
C ILE A 172 -0.59 12.70 5.38
N CYS A 173 0.22 11.64 5.28
CA CYS A 173 0.80 10.90 6.42
C CYS A 173 -0.29 10.25 7.32
N TYR A 174 -0.01 9.03 7.80
CA TYR A 174 -0.95 8.30 8.67
C TYR A 174 -0.71 8.52 10.17
N HIS A 175 0.48 8.94 10.56
CA HIS A 175 0.82 9.09 11.97
C HIS A 175 0.20 10.37 12.53
N ASN A 176 -0.52 10.28 13.66
CA ASN A 176 -1.26 11.42 14.23
C ASN A 176 -0.39 12.66 14.47
N ASN A 177 0.90 12.48 14.79
CA ASN A 177 1.82 13.59 15.04
C ASN A 177 2.31 14.31 13.78
N SER A 178 2.17 13.68 12.60
CA SER A 178 2.66 14.22 11.33
C SER A 178 1.56 14.36 10.27
N THR A 179 0.34 13.91 10.57
CA THR A 179 -0.78 13.97 9.63
C THR A 179 -1.26 15.40 9.43
N TYR A 180 -1.61 15.73 8.19
CA TYR A 180 -2.22 17.00 7.85
C TYR A 180 -3.20 16.82 6.69
N LYS A 181 -4.15 17.75 6.61
CA LYS A 181 -5.25 17.70 5.64
C LYS A 181 -5.08 18.76 4.56
N LEU A 182 -5.40 18.40 3.31
CA LEU A 182 -5.55 19.34 2.20
C LEU A 182 -6.99 19.27 1.68
N GLY A 183 -7.75 20.34 1.88
CA GLY A 183 -9.13 20.46 1.41
C GLY A 183 -9.25 20.60 -0.10
N LEU A 184 -10.33 20.05 -0.67
CA LEU A 184 -10.70 20.16 -2.07
C LEU A 184 -12.09 20.81 -2.19
N TYR A 185 -12.28 21.64 -3.21
CA TYR A 185 -13.56 22.29 -3.47
C TYR A 185 -14.60 21.32 -4.06
N ASN A 186 -14.15 20.31 -4.80
CA ASN A 186 -14.99 19.38 -5.53
C ASN A 186 -14.56 17.95 -5.24
N GLU A 187 -15.52 17.04 -5.38
CA GLU A 187 -15.26 15.61 -5.46
C GLU A 187 -14.30 15.29 -6.61
N ILE A 188 -13.39 14.34 -6.38
CA ILE A 188 -12.48 13.85 -7.40
C ILE A 188 -12.72 12.37 -7.68
N SER A 189 -12.47 11.95 -8.92
CA SER A 189 -12.50 10.55 -9.31
C SER A 189 -11.18 9.86 -8.93
N LEU A 190 -11.16 8.53 -8.95
CA LEU A 190 -9.92 7.76 -8.81
C LEU A 190 -8.88 8.11 -9.90
N ASN A 191 -9.33 8.46 -11.11
CA ASN A 191 -8.42 8.86 -12.18
C ASN A 191 -7.74 10.20 -11.85
N HIS A 192 -8.49 11.19 -11.38
CA HIS A 192 -7.92 12.45 -10.88
C HIS A 192 -6.93 12.20 -9.73
N PHE A 193 -7.29 11.31 -8.79
CA PHE A 193 -6.40 10.92 -7.69
C PHE A 193 -5.07 10.35 -8.19
N ARG A 194 -5.12 9.45 -9.19
CA ARG A 194 -3.93 8.88 -9.83
C ARG A 194 -3.09 9.94 -10.55
N GLU A 195 -3.73 10.84 -11.30
CA GLU A 195 -3.06 11.89 -12.06
C GLU A 195 -2.26 12.84 -11.16
N ILE A 196 -2.78 13.20 -9.99
CA ILE A 196 -2.08 14.08 -9.03
C ILE A 196 -0.73 13.48 -8.59
N MET A 197 -0.62 12.15 -8.56
CA MET A 197 0.61 11.42 -8.17
C MET A 197 1.42 10.91 -9.36
N ASP A 198 1.04 11.27 -10.60
CA ASP A 198 1.76 10.90 -11.81
C ASP A 198 2.72 12.03 -12.24
N VAL A 199 4.01 11.80 -12.00
CA VAL A 199 5.09 12.74 -12.36
C VAL A 199 5.25 12.97 -13.87
N THR A 200 4.56 12.20 -14.70
CA THR A 200 4.55 12.38 -16.16
C THR A 200 3.38 13.22 -16.66
N LYS A 201 2.45 13.61 -15.78
CA LYS A 201 1.28 14.46 -16.08
C LYS A 201 1.51 15.89 -15.63
N GLN A 202 0.65 16.79 -16.10
CA GLN A 202 0.66 18.18 -15.64
C GLN A 202 0.26 18.26 -14.17
N CYS A 203 1.01 19.05 -13.40
CA CYS A 203 0.76 19.22 -11.98
C CYS A 203 -0.56 19.97 -11.73
N TRP A 204 -1.24 19.58 -10.66
CA TRP A 204 -2.37 20.31 -10.13
C TRP A 204 -1.90 21.46 -9.25
N TYR A 205 -2.64 22.57 -9.25
CA TYR A 205 -2.34 23.74 -8.44
C TYR A 205 -3.25 23.81 -7.23
N VAL A 206 -2.65 24.08 -6.06
CA VAL A 206 -3.42 24.40 -4.85
C VAL A 206 -3.90 25.84 -4.96
N ARG A 207 -5.21 26.05 -4.78
CA ARG A 207 -5.81 27.38 -4.74
C ARG A 207 -6.29 27.69 -3.33
N GLN A 208 -5.72 28.74 -2.73
CA GLN A 208 -6.12 29.23 -1.41
C GLN A 208 -7.61 29.55 -1.38
N ASN A 209 -8.29 29.13 -0.31
CA ASN A 209 -9.65 29.57 -0.03
C ASN A 209 -9.59 31.04 0.36
N LYS A 210 -10.27 31.92 -0.40
CA LYS A 210 -10.25 33.36 -0.12
C LYS A 210 -10.81 33.58 1.30
N SER A 211 -10.03 34.28 2.12
CA SER A 211 -10.48 34.92 3.38
C SER A 211 -11.52 35.99 3.10
#